data_AF-A0A2M7CGM2-F1
#
_entry.id   AF-A0A2M7CGM2-F1
#
_cell.length_a   1.000
_cell.length_b   1.000
_cell.length_c   1.000
_cell.angle_alpha   90.00
_cell.angle_beta   90.00
_cell.angle_gamma   90.00
#
_symmetry.space_group_name_H-M   'P 1'
#
loop_
_entity.id
_entity.type
_entity.pdbx_description
1 polymer ?
#
loop_
_entity_poly.entity_id
_entity_poly.type
_entity_poly.pdbx_seq_one_letter_code
_entity_poly.pdbx_strand_id
1 'polypeptide(L)'
;QNGDGGFGFYPETTSYMENTYCALEILSKLNSFPMQLDLCRKYILGCQTKNGGFGRAPSSFPFIESTFHAISGLFLLDEMEAREG
;
A
#
# COMPACT_ATOMS: atom_id res chain seq x y z
N GLN A 1 0.16 0.59 -10.71
CA GLN A 1 0.18 -0.58 -9.82
C GLN A 1 0.99 -1.68 -10.51
N ASN A 2 1.92 -2.31 -9.79
CA ASN A 2 2.69 -3.43 -10.30
C ASN A 2 1.92 -4.76 -10.11
N GLY A 3 2.41 -5.83 -10.72
CA GLY A 3 1.79 -7.16 -10.64
C GLY A 3 1.79 -7.80 -9.25
N ASP A 4 2.54 -7.26 -8.29
CA ASP A 4 2.55 -7.67 -6.89
C ASP A 4 1.51 -6.93 -6.02
N GLY A 5 0.81 -5.95 -6.60
CA GLY A 5 -0.18 -5.11 -5.93
C GLY A 5 0.35 -3.77 -5.42
N GLY A 6 1.67 -3.61 -5.29
CA GLY A 6 2.30 -2.36 -4.85
C GLY A 6 2.48 -1.33 -5.96
N PHE A 7 3.09 -0.20 -5.64
CA PHE A 7 3.47 0.83 -6.61
C PHE A 7 4.96 1.15 -6.53
N GLY A 8 5.60 1.28 -7.70
CA GLY A 8 6.94 1.81 -7.84
C GLY A 8 6.97 3.34 -7.93
N PHE A 9 8.17 3.93 -7.84
CA PHE A 9 8.37 5.37 -8.00
C PHE A 9 8.17 5.82 -9.46
N TYR A 10 8.55 4.95 -10.40
CA TYR A 10 8.20 5.00 -11.82
C TYR A 10 7.47 3.72 -12.22
N PRO A 11 6.73 3.70 -13.36
CA PRO A 11 6.16 2.48 -13.90
C PRO A 11 7.19 1.34 -13.95
N GLU A 12 6.79 0.14 -13.51
CA GLU A 12 7.59 -1.09 -13.53
C GLU A 12 8.84 -1.10 -12.61
N THR A 13 9.07 -0.03 -11.83
CA THR A 13 10.10 -0.05 -10.78
C THR A 13 9.61 -0.78 -9.54
N THR A 14 10.55 -1.18 -8.68
CA THR A 14 10.28 -1.92 -7.45
C THR A 14 9.20 -1.25 -6.60
N SER A 15 8.22 -2.06 -6.18
CA SER A 15 7.21 -1.63 -5.22
C SER A 15 7.84 -1.32 -3.87
N TYR A 16 7.50 -0.17 -3.28
CA TYR A 16 7.85 0.16 -1.90
C TYR A 16 6.63 0.72 -1.17
N MET A 17 6.64 0.62 0.16
CA MET A 17 5.55 1.03 1.02
C MET A 17 5.22 2.52 0.87
N GLU A 18 6.22 3.40 0.85
CA GLU A 18 6.00 4.84 0.68
C GLU A 18 5.42 5.18 -0.70
N ASN A 19 5.84 4.49 -1.75
CA ASN A 19 5.30 4.69 -3.10
C ASN A 19 3.85 4.20 -3.19
N THR A 20 3.56 3.06 -2.57
CA THR A 20 2.22 2.48 -2.48
C THR A 20 1.27 3.40 -1.70
N TYR A 21 1.71 3.89 -0.54
CA TYR A 21 0.96 4.87 0.25
C TYR A 21 0.71 6.17 -0.52
N CYS A 22 1.74 6.78 -1.12
CA CYS A 22 1.57 8.00 -1.92
C CYS A 22 0.60 7.79 -3.08
N ALA A 23 0.66 6.65 -3.76
CA ALA A 23 -0.29 6.33 -4.82
C ALA A 23 -1.73 6.23 -4.30
N LEU A 24 -1.96 5.57 -3.16
CA LEU A 24 -3.29 5.49 -2.53
C LEU A 24 -3.81 6.86 -2.11
N GLU A 25 -2.97 7.72 -1.56
CA GLU A 25 -3.35 9.07 -1.13
C GLU A 25 -3.78 9.92 -2.34
N ILE A 26 -3.02 9.86 -3.44
CA ILE A 26 -3.35 10.52 -4.70
C ILE A 26 -4.65 9.97 -5.29
N LEU A 27 -4.80 8.64 -5.37
CA LEU A 27 -6.00 8.00 -5.90
C LEU A 27 -7.25 8.38 -5.09
N SER A 28 -7.16 8.41 -3.75
CA SER A 28 -8.26 8.81 -2.88
C SER A 28 -8.71 10.24 -3.15
N LYS A 29 -7.76 11.19 -3.29
CA LYS A 29 -8.08 12.60 -3.64
C LYS A 29 -8.73 12.74 -5.01
N LEU A 30 -8.39 11.86 -5.94
CA LEU A 30 -8.95 11.85 -7.29
C LEU A 30 -10.28 11.08 -7.38
N ASN A 31 -10.80 10.57 -6.25
CA ASN A 31 -11.95 9.65 -6.23
C ASN A 31 -11.77 8.48 -7.20
N SER A 32 -10.57 7.90 -7.20
CA SER A 32 -10.16 6.79 -8.04
C SER A 32 -9.60 5.64 -7.19
N PHE A 33 -9.29 4.51 -7.83
CA PHE A 33 -8.98 3.25 -7.17
C PHE A 33 -7.71 2.61 -7.77
N PRO A 34 -6.96 1.81 -6.99
CA PRO A 34 -5.98 0.88 -7.55
C PRO A 34 -6.68 -0.06 -8.54
N MET A 35 -5.96 -0.51 -9.56
CA MET A 35 -6.52 -1.45 -10.55
C MET A 35 -6.97 -2.77 -9.91
N GLN A 36 -6.30 -3.19 -8.85
CA GLN A 36 -6.58 -4.40 -8.08
C GLN A 36 -6.50 -4.08 -6.59
N LEU A 37 -7.63 -3.68 -6.00
CA LEU A 37 -7.73 -3.25 -4.60
C LEU A 37 -7.26 -4.34 -3.63
N ASP A 38 -7.75 -5.56 -3.77
CA ASP A 38 -7.36 -6.73 -2.96
C ASP A 38 -5.87 -7.04 -3.04
N LEU A 39 -5.28 -6.89 -4.23
CA LEU A 39 -3.86 -7.17 -4.42
C LEU A 39 -3.00 -6.09 -3.74
N CYS A 40 -3.45 -4.83 -3.78
CA CYS A 40 -2.82 -3.74 -3.02
C CYS A 40 -2.88 -3.98 -1.51
N ARG A 41 -4.05 -4.40 -1.00
CA ARG A 41 -4.22 -4.80 0.40
C ARG A 41 -3.27 -5.93 0.79
N LYS A 42 -3.19 -6.98 -0.04
CA LYS A 42 -2.27 -8.12 0.17
C LYS A 42 -0.80 -7.68 0.17
N TYR A 43 -0.40 -6.76 -0.71
CA TYR A 43 0.94 -6.20 -0.74
C TYR A 43 1.31 -5.52 0.59
N ILE A 44 0.44 -4.64 1.09
CA ILE A 44 0.66 -3.92 2.36
C ILE A 44 0.75 -4.90 3.53
N LEU A 45 -0.20 -5.84 3.63
CA LEU A 45 -0.20 -6.87 4.68
C LEU A 45 1.01 -7.81 4.59
N GLY A 46 1.50 -8.09 3.38
CA GLY A 46 2.74 -8.86 3.17
C GLY A 46 4.01 -8.18 3.68
N CYS A 47 3.95 -6.87 3.94
CA CYS A 47 5.04 -6.12 4.57
C CYS A 47 4.99 -6.16 6.11
N GLN A 48 3.93 -6.73 6.70
CA GLN A 48 3.79 -6.85 8.16
C GLN A 48 4.77 -7.89 8.71
N THR A 49 5.47 -7.55 9.78
CA THR A 49 6.37 -8.49 10.47
C THR A 49 5.63 -9.27 11.55
N LYS A 50 6.20 -10.41 11.98
CA LYS A 50 5.69 -11.20 13.11
C LYS A 50 5.58 -10.43 14.43
N ASN A 51 6.31 -9.32 14.56
CA ASN A 51 6.32 -8.46 15.75
C ASN A 51 5.39 -7.24 15.58
N GLY A 52 4.55 -7.22 14.54
CA GLY A 52 3.56 -6.18 14.29
C GLY A 52 3.98 -5.15 13.24
N GLY A 53 5.07 -4.41 13.47
CA GLY A 53 5.49 -3.31 12.58
C GLY A 53 5.67 -3.72 11.11
N PHE A 54 5.63 -2.74 10.19
CA PHE A 54 5.71 -2.96 8.75
C PHE A 54 7.04 -2.50 8.17
N GLY A 55 7.56 -3.27 7.23
CA GLY A 55 8.73 -2.93 6.43
C GLY A 55 8.40 -2.14 5.15
N ARG A 56 9.45 -1.60 4.49
CA ARG A 56 9.33 -0.92 3.19
C ARG A 56 8.94 -1.86 2.05
N ALA A 57 9.22 -3.15 2.19
CA ALA A 57 8.87 -4.20 1.23
C ALA A 57 8.67 -5.54 1.96
N PRO A 58 8.07 -6.56 1.32
CA PRO A 58 7.95 -7.88 1.91
C PRO A 58 9.30 -8.42 2.40
N SER A 59 9.32 -9.00 3.59
CA SER A 59 10.52 -9.52 4.27
C SER A 59 11.59 -8.47 4.63
N SER A 60 11.31 -7.16 4.59
CA SER A 60 12.25 -6.13 5.07
C SER A 60 12.08 -5.84 6.57
N PHE A 61 13.08 -5.17 7.17
CA PHE A 61 12.98 -4.70 8.56
C PHE A 61 11.85 -3.67 8.72
N PRO A 62 11.15 -3.67 9.87
CA PRO A 62 10.10 -2.72 10.14
C PRO A 62 10.68 -1.39 10.59
N PHE A 63 10.05 -0.30 10.16
CA PHE A 63 10.38 1.04 10.59
C PHE A 63 9.11 1.83 10.91
N ILE A 64 9.24 2.90 11.70
CA ILE A 64 8.08 3.69 12.12
C ILE A 64 7.38 4.36 10.94
N GLU A 65 8.13 4.87 9.97
CA GLU A 65 7.58 5.50 8.77
C GLU A 65 6.85 4.49 7.88
N SER A 66 7.44 3.30 7.70
CA SER A 66 6.82 2.23 6.91
C SER A 66 5.55 1.70 7.58
N THR A 67 5.54 1.63 8.91
CA THR A 67 4.37 1.28 9.72
C THR A 67 3.27 2.32 9.59
N PHE A 68 3.61 3.61 9.66
CA PHE A 68 2.66 4.70 9.45
C PHE A 68 2.03 4.65 8.05
N HIS A 69 2.85 4.50 7.00
CA HIS A 69 2.39 4.38 5.62
C HIS A 69 1.48 3.17 5.41
N ALA A 70 1.83 2.01 5.97
CA ALA A 70 1.04 0.81 5.86
C ALA A 70 -0.35 0.95 6.49
N ILE A 71 -0.41 1.43 7.74
CA ILE A 71 -1.69 1.61 8.45
C ILE A 71 -2.56 2.67 7.76
N SER A 72 -1.97 3.80 7.37
CA SER A 72 -2.70 4.84 6.63
C SER A 72 -3.19 4.35 5.28
N GLY A 73 -2.39 3.55 4.57
CA GLY A 73 -2.77 2.91 3.31
C GLY A 73 -3.92 1.93 3.48
N LEU A 74 -3.95 1.14 4.56
CA LEU A 74 -5.06 0.23 4.85
C LEU A 74 -6.37 0.99 5.11
N PHE A 75 -6.33 2.10 5.85
CA PHE A 75 -7.51 2.96 6.03
C PHE A 75 -8.02 3.52 4.70
N LEU A 76 -7.13 3.98 3.83
CA LEU A 76 -7.52 4.47 2.50
C LEU A 76 -8.18 3.36 1.66
N LEU A 77 -7.69 2.12 1.74
CA LEU A 77 -8.28 0.98 1.07
C LEU A 77 -9.67 0.64 1.63
N ASP A 78 -9.85 0.69 2.96
CA ASP A 78 -11.16 0.48 3.60
C ASP A 78 -12.18 1.56 3.17
N GLU A 79 -11.75 2.82 3.12
CA GLU A 79 -12.59 3.93 2.62
C GLU A 79 -12.91 3.81 1.13
N MET A 80 -11.97 3.30 0.32
CA MET A 80 -12.19 3.03 -1.10
C MET A 80 -13.21 1.90 -1.30
N GLU A 81 -13.05 0.78 -0.59
CA GLU A 81 -13.95 -0.37 -0.64
C GLU A 81 -15.39 0.02 -0.24
N ALA A 82 -15.54 0.87 0.79
CA ALA A 82 -16.84 1.40 1.20
C ALA A 82 -17.50 2.35 0.15
N ARG A 83 -16.74 2.88 -0.81
CA ARG A 83 -17.24 3.74 -1.90
C ARG A 83 -17.55 2.98 -3.19
N GLU A 84 -16.99 1.78 -3.39
CA GLU A 84 -17.27 0.94 -4.57
C GLU A 84 -18.61 0.20 -4.48
N GLY A 85 -19.15 0.02 -3.27
CA GLY A 85 -20.49 -0.54 -3.03
C GLY A 85 -21.61 0.50 -3.07
#